data_AF-A0A357IVP6-F1
#
_entry.id   AF-A0A357IVP6-F1
#
_cell.length_a   1.000
_cell.length_b   1.000
_cell.length_c   1.000
_cell.angle_alpha   90.00
_cell.angle_beta   90.00
_cell.angle_gamma   90.00
#
_symmetry.space_group_name_H-M   'P 1'
#
loop_
_entity.id
_entity.type
_entity.pdbx_description
1 polymer ?
#
loop_
_entity_poly.entity_id
_entity_poly.type
_entity_poly.pdbx_seq_one_letter_code
_entity_poly.pdbx_strand_id
1 'polypeptide(L)' 'MKINPLHDPEYRVFLQKLKQAREESGLTQVQVAQRLERHQSYVAKCEQGERRVDVIELKRFAELYDRSVEWFLP' A
#
# COMPACT_ATOMS: atom_id res chain seq x y z
N MET A 1 12.03 -20.26 13.81
CA MET A 1 12.17 -18.79 13.72
C MET A 1 10.92 -18.28 13.00
N LYS A 2 10.01 -17.56 13.67
CA LYS A 2 8.83 -17.00 12.98
C LYS A 2 9.34 -15.87 12.10
N ILE A 3 9.52 -16.11 10.80
CA ILE A 3 9.77 -15.05 9.83
C ILE A 3 8.57 -14.11 9.96
N ASN A 4 8.78 -12.92 10.51
CA ASN A 4 7.75 -11.89 10.49
C ASN A 4 7.62 -11.51 9.02
N PRO A 5 6.52 -11.86 8.33
CA PRO A 5 6.41 -11.70 6.88
C PRO A 5 6.44 -10.23 6.44
N LEU A 6 6.44 -9.30 7.40
CA LEU A 6 6.52 -7.85 7.24
C LEU A 6 7.97 -7.33 7.24
N HIS A 7 8.96 -8.18 7.53
CA HIS A 7 10.39 -7.85 7.46
C HIS A 7 11.08 -8.43 6.22
N ASP A 8 10.32 -9.03 5.32
CA ASP A 8 10.81 -9.48 4.02
C ASP A 8 11.34 -8.27 3.20
N PRO A 9 12.58 -8.30 2.69
CA PRO A 9 13.13 -7.22 1.87
C PRO A 9 12.26 -6.86 0.67
N GLU A 10 11.67 -7.85 -0.01
CA GLU A 10 10.79 -7.64 -1.16
C GLU A 10 9.50 -6.92 -0.74
N TYR A 11 8.93 -7.31 0.41
CA TYR A 11 7.75 -6.65 0.94
C TYR A 11 8.04 -5.19 1.34
N ARG A 12 9.25 -4.88 1.84
CA ARG A 12 9.63 -3.48 2.13
C ARG A 12 9.72 -2.63 0.87
N VAL A 13 10.24 -3.17 -0.22
CA VAL A 13 10.26 -2.48 -1.53
C VAL A 13 8.84 -2.22 -2.02
N PHE A 14 7.95 -3.22 -1.91
CA PHE A 14 6.52 -3.04 -2.18
C PHE A 14 5.90 -1.90 -1.36
N LEU A 15 6.15 -1.83 -0.05
CA LEU A 15 5.61 -0.77 0.81
C LEU A 15 6.14 0.64 0.44
N GLN A 16 7.43 0.73 0.07
CA GLN A 16 8.01 1.98 -0.41
C GLN A 16 7.34 2.44 -1.70
N LYS A 17 7.14 1.51 -2.65
CA LYS A 17 6.40 1.78 -3.88
C LYS A 17 4.96 2.21 -3.60
N LEU A 18 4.26 1.54 -2.67
CA LEU A 18 2.90 1.89 -2.28
C LEU A 18 2.79 3.34 -1.78
N LYS A 19 3.72 3.74 -0.90
CA LYS A 19 3.82 5.11 -0.39
C LYS A 19 4.17 6.10 -1.50
N GLN A 20 5.14 5.76 -2.36
CA GLN A 20 5.56 6.60 -3.48
C GLN A 20 4.41 6.88 -4.44
N ALA A 21 3.66 5.87 -4.86
CA ALA A 21 2.52 6.04 -5.75
C ALA A 21 1.42 6.95 -5.15
N ARG A 22 1.20 6.85 -3.83
CA ARG A 22 0.28 7.77 -3.13
C ARG A 22 0.77 9.21 -3.18
N GLU A 23 2.06 9.44 -2.92
CA GLU A 23 2.64 10.78 -2.93
C GLU A 23 2.64 11.39 -4.34
N GLU A 24 2.96 10.59 -5.36
CA GLU A 24 2.93 11.00 -6.77
C GLU A 24 1.50 11.30 -7.28
N SER A 25 0.48 10.62 -6.74
CA SER A 25 -0.92 10.93 -7.02
C SER A 25 -1.46 12.15 -6.24
N GLY A 26 -0.64 12.76 -5.37
CA GLY A 26 -1.01 13.94 -4.59
C GLY A 26 -2.05 13.66 -3.50
N LEU A 27 -2.24 12.39 -3.11
CA LEU A 27 -3.26 11.99 -2.14
C LEU A 27 -2.71 11.87 -0.72
N THR A 28 -3.49 12.31 0.27
CA THR A 28 -3.20 12.02 1.67
C THR A 28 -3.66 10.61 2.05
N GLN A 29 -3.06 10.03 3.10
CA GLN A 29 -3.48 8.72 3.61
C GLN A 29 -4.98 8.68 3.97
N VAL A 30 -5.51 9.77 4.53
CA VAL A 30 -6.94 9.90 4.90
C VAL A 30 -7.82 9.90 3.65
N GLN A 31 -7.44 10.66 2.62
CA GLN A 31 -8.17 10.71 1.36
C GLN A 31 -8.21 9.36 0.65
N VAL A 32 -7.12 8.60 0.71
CA VAL A 32 -7.07 7.23 0.17
C VAL A 32 -7.97 6.31 1.00
N ALA A 33 -7.86 6.34 2.33
CA ALA A 33 -8.70 5.52 3.21
C ALA A 33 -10.19 5.76 2.96
N GLN A 34 -10.60 7.02 2.81
CA GLN A 34 -11.97 7.40 2.48
C GLN A 34 -12.43 6.84 1.14
N ARG A 35 -11.62 6.97 0.08
CA ARG A 35 -11.94 6.43 -1.25
C ARG A 35 -11.99 4.90 -1.30
N LEU A 36 -11.26 4.23 -0.40
CA LEU A 36 -11.30 2.78 -0.23
C LEU A 36 -12.38 2.32 0.75
N GLU A 37 -13.20 3.24 1.29
CA GLU A 37 -14.22 2.99 2.30
C GLU A 37 -13.66 2.28 3.55
N ARG A 38 -12.48 2.73 4.01
CA ARG A 38 -11.76 2.20 5.16
C ARG A 38 -11.57 3.26 6.25
N HIS A 39 -11.24 2.78 7.46
CA HIS A 39 -10.83 3.65 8.57
C HIS A 39 -9.57 4.45 8.24
N GLN A 40 -9.42 5.66 8.80
CA GLN A 40 -8.31 6.57 8.50
C GLN A 40 -6.92 5.94 8.64
N SER A 41 -6.76 5.01 9.61
CA SER A 41 -5.48 4.37 9.91
C SER A 41 -5.13 3.24 8.94
N TYR A 42 -6.06 2.83 8.08
CA TYR A 42 -5.87 1.69 7.17
C TYR A 42 -4.63 1.86 6.29
N VAL A 43 -4.50 3.02 5.62
CA VAL A 43 -3.40 3.27 4.68
C VAL A 43 -2.07 3.41 5.40
N ALA A 44 -2.05 4.11 6.54
CA ALA A 44 -0.86 4.22 7.39
C ALA A 44 -0.35 2.84 7.84
N LYS A 45 -1.25 1.98 8.31
CA LYS A 45 -0.92 0.60 8.71
C LYS A 45 -0.42 -0.24 7.56
N CYS A 46 -0.95 -0.04 6.35
CA CYS A 46 -0.43 -0.70 5.16
C CYS A 46 0.99 -0.21 4.86
N GLU A 47 1.21 1.10 4.72
CA GLU A 47 2.53 1.70 4.39
C GLU A 47 3.62 1.42 5.43
N GLN A 48 3.25 1.26 6.71
CA GLN A 48 4.18 0.89 7.78
C GLN A 48 4.44 -0.61 7.87
N GLY A 49 3.69 -1.42 7.11
CA GLY A 49 3.76 -2.87 7.18
C GLY A 49 3.19 -3.43 8.47
N GLU A 50 2.31 -2.72 9.17
CA GLU A 50 1.54 -3.28 10.29
C GLU A 50 0.37 -4.14 9.80
N ARG A 51 -0.07 -3.90 8.55
CA ARG A 51 -1.11 -4.66 7.88
C ARG A 51 -0.65 -5.09 6.49
N ARG A 52 -0.94 -6.35 6.14
CA ARG A 52 -0.73 -6.83 4.78
C ARG A 52 -1.75 -6.25 3.80
N VAL A 53 -1.30 -6.01 2.57
CA VAL A 53 -2.15 -5.67 1.43
C VAL A 53 -2.33 -6.94 0.61
N ASP A 54 -3.57 -7.38 0.44
CA ASP A 54 -3.87 -8.50 -0.47
C ASP A 54 -3.97 -8.02 -1.95
N VAL A 55 -4.08 -8.96 -2.89
CA VAL A 55 -4.10 -8.65 -4.32
C VAL A 55 -5.32 -7.82 -4.76
N ILE A 56 -6.47 -7.99 -4.10
CA ILE A 56 -7.68 -7.22 -4.41
C ILE A 56 -7.54 -5.79 -3.88
N GLU A 57 -6.95 -5.64 -2.69
CA GLU A 57 -6.61 -4.34 -2.11
C GLU A 57 -5.57 -3.62 -2.97
N LEU A 58 -4.53 -4.33 -3.43
CA LEU A 58 -3.51 -3.79 -4.33
C LEU A 58 -4.11 -3.28 -5.64
N LYS A 59 -5.04 -4.02 -6.25
CA LYS A 59 -5.74 -3.57 -7.46
C LYS A 59 -6.43 -2.21 -7.25
N ARG A 60 -7.09 -2.02 -6.10
CA ARG A 60 -7.77 -0.75 -5.77
C ARG A 60 -6.79 0.39 -5.52
N PHE A 61 -5.67 0.12 -4.86
CA PHE A 61 -4.59 1.10 -4.72
C PHE A 61 -4.03 1.50 -6.10
N ALA A 62 -3.78 0.52 -6.97
CA ALA A 62 -3.24 0.74 -8.31
C ALA A 62 -4.17 1.62 -9.17
N GLU A 63 -5.47 1.31 -9.17
CA GLU A 63 -6.50 2.13 -9.84
C GLU A 63 -6.53 3.56 -9.28
N LEU A 64 -6.46 3.71 -7.96
CA LEU A 64 -6.53 5.03 -7.33
C LEU A 64 -5.27 5.88 -7.56
N TYR A 65 -4.11 5.24 -7.71
CA TYR A 65 -2.82 5.92 -7.90
C TYR A 65 -2.44 6.06 -9.38
N ASP A 66 -3.29 5.64 -10.31
CA ASP A 66 -3.02 5.63 -11.76
C ASP A 66 -1.70 4.89 -12.09
N ARG A 67 -1.61 3.65 -11.58
CA ARG A 67 -0.48 2.74 -11.77
C ARG A 67 -0.97 1.35 -12.16
N SER A 68 -0.14 0.58 -12.85
CA SER A 68 -0.40 -0.85 -13.05
C SER A 68 -0.05 -1.64 -11.78
N VAL A 69 -0.59 -2.84 -11.61
CA VAL A 69 -0.27 -3.70 -10.46
C VAL A 69 1.20 -4.11 -10.48
N GLU A 70 1.76 -4.35 -11.68
CA GLU A 70 3.14 -4.74 -11.92
C GLU A 70 4.14 -3.70 -11.42
N TRP A 71 3.76 -2.41 -11.45
CA TRP A 71 4.60 -1.33 -10.97
C TRP A 71 4.98 -1.52 -9.48
N PHE A 72 4.09 -2.11 -8.68
CA PHE A 72 4.28 -2.35 -7.25
C PHE A 72 5.10 -3.61 -6.94
N LEU A 73 5.32 -4.51 -7.91
CA LEU A 73 6.11 -5.71 -7.70
C LEU A 73 7.59 -5.32 -7.45
N PRO A 74 8.25 -5.91 -6.44
CA PRO A 74 9.64 -5.58 -6.07
C PRO A 74 10.66 -5.90 -7.17
#